data_AF-A0A2A6NBW5-F1
#
_entry.id   AF-A0A2A6NBW5-F1
#
_cell.length_a   1.000
_cell.length_b   1.000
_cell.length_c   1.000
_cell.angle_alpha   90.00
_cell.angle_beta   90.00
_cell.angle_gamma   90.00
#
_symmetry.space_group_name_H-M   'P 1'
#
loop_
_entity.id
_entity.type
_entity.pdbx_description
1 polymer ?
#
loop_
_entity_poly.entity_id
_entity_poly.type
_entity_poly.pdbx_seq_one_letter_code
_entity_poly.pdbx_strand_id
1 'polypeptide(L)' 'MKAIEQIIAGYVSLKNRQALEQLRDHRQHLLDDVRTHSVPGFWPSVVSDTLSEEIELIEGALARLDEDG' A
#
# COMPACT_ATOMS: atom_id res chain seq x y z
N MET A 1 1.43 -16.37 0.81
CA MET A 1 1.43 -15.34 1.88
C MET A 1 2.15 -14.14 1.30
N LYS A 2 1.48 -13.01 1.08
CA LYS A 2 2.13 -11.82 0.52
C LYS A 2 2.82 -11.08 1.68
N ALA A 3 4.09 -10.69 1.50
CA ALA A 3 4.88 -10.06 2.56
C ALA A 3 4.23 -8.77 3.09
N ILE A 4 3.53 -8.04 2.23
CA ILE A 4 2.83 -6.80 2.57
C ILE A 4 1.71 -7.01 3.59
N GLU A 5 0.95 -8.10 3.50
CA GLU A 5 -0.13 -8.42 4.43
C GLU A 5 0.39 -8.63 5.85
N GLN A 6 1.58 -9.24 5.99
CA GLN A 6 2.23 -9.44 7.28
C GLN A 6 2.73 -8.12 7.89
N ILE A 7 3.25 -7.22 7.06
CA ILE A 7 3.67 -5.89 7.49
C ILE A 7 2.47 -5.09 8.00
N ILE A 8 1.37 -5.08 7.22
CA ILE A 8 0.11 -4.43 7.60
C ILE A 8 -0.42 -5.01 8.91
N ALA A 9 -0.50 -6.34 9.02
CA ALA A 9 -0.96 -7.02 10.24
C ALA A 9 -0.09 -6.66 11.45
N GLY A 10 1.23 -6.52 11.27
CA GLY A 10 2.14 -6.03 12.29
C GLY A 10 1.78 -4.64 12.77
N TYR A 11 1.58 -3.68 11.87
CA TYR A 11 1.21 -2.31 12.26
C TYR A 11 -0.17 -2.21 12.88
N VAL A 12 -1.15 -2.98 12.41
CA VAL A 12 -2.48 -3.08 13.02
C VAL A 12 -2.38 -3.62 14.44
N SER A 13 -1.59 -4.68 14.67
CA SER A 13 -1.39 -5.25 16.00
C SER A 13 -0.76 -4.26 16.99
N LEU A 14 0.09 -3.37 16.48
CA LEU A 14 0.73 -2.29 17.23
C LEU A 14 -0.13 -1.03 17.34
N LYS A 15 -1.35 -1.02 16.76
CA LYS A 15 -2.22 0.16 16.61
C LYS A 15 -1.48 1.37 16.03
N ASN A 16 -0.49 1.12 15.18
CA ASN A 16 0.37 2.17 14.63
C ASN A 16 -0.24 2.74 13.35
N ARG A 17 -1.27 3.57 13.51
CA ARG A 17 -1.96 4.24 12.41
C ARG A 17 -1.00 5.06 11.54
N GLN A 18 -0.12 5.83 12.19
CA GLN A 18 0.81 6.71 11.48
C GLN A 18 1.73 5.92 10.53
N ALA A 19 2.20 4.73 10.94
CA ALA A 19 3.04 3.90 10.08
C ALA A 19 2.26 3.34 8.87
N LEU A 20 0.97 3.03 9.02
CA LEU A 20 0.11 2.62 7.90
C LEU A 20 -0.18 3.77 6.94
N GLU A 21 -0.42 4.98 7.45
CA GLU A 21 -0.58 6.19 6.61
C GLU A 21 0.68 6.47 5.80
N GLN A 22 1.86 6.43 6.44
CA GLN A 22 3.15 6.59 5.76
C GLN A 22 3.39 5.50 4.70
N LEU A 23 3.00 4.26 4.99
CA LEU A 23 3.12 3.15 4.05
C LEU A 23 2.19 3.35 2.84
N ARG A 24 0.94 3.77 3.06
CA ARG A 24 0.00 4.10 1.97
C ARG A 24 0.56 5.21 1.09
N ASP A 25 0.99 6.32 1.70
CA ASP A 25 1.48 7.48 0.97
C ASP A 25 2.72 7.12 0.12
N HIS A 26 3.60 6.27 0.66
CA HIS A 26 4.74 5.76 -0.09
C HIS A 26 4.33 4.92 -1.30
N ARG A 27 3.34 4.02 -1.15
CA ARG A 27 2.84 3.19 -2.26
C ARG A 27 2.10 4.01 -3.31
N GLN A 28 1.35 5.03 -2.89
CA GLN A 28 0.69 5.97 -3.80
C GLN A 28 1.72 6.74 -4.63
N HIS A 29 2.79 7.23 -4.00
CA HIS A 29 3.86 7.94 -4.71
C HIS A 29 4.54 7.03 -5.75
N LEU A 30 4.86 5.78 -5.37
CA LEU A 30 5.41 4.80 -6.31
C LEU A 30 4.48 4.49 -7.48
N LEU A 31 3.17 4.40 -7.23
CA LEU A 31 2.18 4.16 -8.28
C LEU A 31 2.13 5.32 -9.27
N ASP A 32 2.15 6.55 -8.76
CA ASP A 32 2.16 7.75 -9.59
C ASP A 32 3.45 7.84 -10.42
N ASP A 33 4.60 7.50 -9.84
CA ASP A 33 5.88 7.42 -10.54
C ASP A 33 5.85 6.40 -11.67
N VAL A 34 5.33 5.19 -11.42
CA VAL A 34 5.20 4.12 -12.42
C VAL A 34 4.25 4.51 -13.55
N ARG A 35 3.18 5.24 -13.24
CA ARG A 35 2.21 5.73 -14.24
C ARG A 35 2.76 6.87 -15.08
N THR A 36 3.58 7.75 -14.50
CA THR A 36 4.18 8.89 -15.21
C THR A 36 5.40 8.50 -16.05
N HIS A 37 6.19 7.53 -15.60
CA HIS A 37 7.41 7.11 -16.29
C HIS A 37 7.16 5.86 -17.13
N SER A 38 6.79 6.07 -18.40
CA SER A 38 6.75 4.99 -19.39
C SER A 38 8.18 4.67 -19.86
N VAL A 39 8.73 3.58 -19.34
CA VAL A 39 10.06 3.08 -19.74
C VAL A 39 9.90 2.05 -20.88
N PRO A 40 10.56 2.22 -22.04
CA PRO A 40 10.51 1.26 -23.13
C PRO A 40 10.93 -0.15 -22.67
N GLY A 41 10.07 -1.14 -22.90
CA GLY A 41 10.30 -2.54 -22.51
C GLY A 41 9.93 -2.90 -21.07
N PHE A 42 9.51 -1.93 -20.26
CA PHE A 42 8.90 -2.18 -18.96
C PHE A 42 7.39 -2.35 -19.14
N TRP A 43 6.78 -3.26 -18.38
CA TRP A 43 5.33 -3.45 -18.34
C TRP A 43 4.78 -2.80 -17.07
N PRO A 44 4.39 -1.51 -17.12
CA PRO A 44 4.04 -0.75 -15.92
C PRO A 44 2.71 -1.24 -15.32
N SER A 45 1.89 -1.95 -16.10
CA SER A 45 0.58 -2.47 -15.68
C SER A 45 0.70 -3.44 -14.51
N VAL A 46 1.59 -4.43 -14.58
CA VAL A 46 1.75 -5.44 -13.51
C VAL A 46 2.14 -4.79 -12.17
N VAL A 47 3.05 -3.82 -12.23
CA VAL A 47 3.50 -3.08 -11.05
C VAL A 47 2.42 -2.15 -10.54
N SER A 48 1.69 -1.48 -11.44
CA SER A 48 0.56 -0.62 -11.08
C SER A 48 -0.55 -1.41 -10.39
N ASP A 49 -0.92 -2.58 -10.93
CA ASP A 49 -1.97 -3.45 -10.37
C ASP A 49 -1.57 -3.95 -8.98
N THR A 50 -0.29 -4.34 -8.81
CA THR A 50 0.24 -4.77 -7.52
C THR A 50 0.19 -3.63 -6.50
N LEU A 51 0.65 -2.43 -6.88
CA LEU A 51 0.65 -1.27 -5.98
C LEU A 51 -0.77 -0.84 -5.61
N SER A 52 -1.72 -0.89 -6.56
CA SER A 52 -3.13 -0.61 -6.28
C SER A 52 -3.73 -1.61 -5.28
N GLU A 53 -3.47 -2.91 -5.44
CA GLU A 53 -3.92 -3.93 -4.47
C GLU A 53 -3.31 -3.68 -3.08
N GLU A 54 -2.03 -3.34 -3.01
CA GLU A 54 -1.36 -3.03 -1.74
C GLU A 54 -1.96 -1.80 -1.05
N ILE A 55 -2.30 -0.75 -1.80
CA ILE A 55 -2.95 0.45 -1.27
C ILE A 55 -4.32 0.09 -0.69
N GLU A 56 -5.14 -0.69 -1.41
CA GLU A 56 -6.46 -1.12 -0.92
C GLU A 56 -6.36 -1.91 0.39
N LEU A 57 -5.37 -2.79 0.53
CA LEU A 57 -5.13 -3.54 1.76
C LEU A 57 -4.76 -2.62 2.94
N ILE A 58 -3.96 -1.58 2.69
CA ILE A 58 -3.57 -0.61 3.73
C ILE A 58 -4.75 0.25 4.14
N GLU A 59 -5.56 0.71 3.18
CA GLU A 59 -6.76 1.50 3.44
C GLU A 59 -7.81 0.71 4.23
N GLY A 60 -8.03 -0.57 3.89
CA GLY A 60 -8.90 -1.44 4.67
C GLY A 60 -8.42 -1.65 6.12
N ALA A 61 -7.10 -1.74 6.31
CA ALA A 61 -6.52 -1.84 7.65
C ALA A 61 -6.66 -0.53 8.46
N LEU A 62 -6.50 0.63 7.81
CA LEU A 62 -6.71 1.95 8.43
C LEU A 62 -8.17 2.16 8.83
N ALA A 63 -9.12 1.81 7.96
CA ALA A 63 -10.54 1.90 8.24
C ALA A 63 -10.93 1.05 9.47
N ARG A 64 -10.42 -0.18 9.54
CA ARG A 64 -10.64 -1.05 10.71
C ARG A 64 -10.07 -0.47 12.00
N LEU A 65 -8.91 0.18 11.95
CA LEU A 65 -8.34 0.85 13.12
C LEU A 65 -9.15 2.08 13.56
N ASP A 66 -9.80 2.79 12.64
CA ASP A 66 -10.70 3.90 12.97
C ASP A 66 -12.02 3.42 13.60
N GLU A 67 -12.50 2.22 13.25
CA GLU A 67 -13.68 1.60 13.87
C GLU A 67 -13.39 1.06 15.29
N ASP A 68 -12.14 0.68 15.58
CA ASP A 68 -11.69 0.13 16.86
C ASP A 68 -11.15 1.20 17.86
N GLY A 69 -11.21 2.49 17.50
CA GLY A 69 -10.70 3.64 18.27
C GLY A 69 -11.80 4.46 18.95
#